data_AF-A0AAZ3QS07-F1
#
_entry.id   AF-A0AAZ3QS07-F1
#
_cell.length_a   1.000
_cell.length_b   1.000
_cell.length_c   1.000
_cell.angle_alpha   90.00
_cell.angle_beta   90.00
_cell.angle_gamma   90.00
#
_symmetry.space_group_name_H-M   'P 1'
#
loop_
_entity.id
_entity.type
_entity.pdbx_description
1 polymer ?
#
loop_
_entity_poly.entity_id
_entity_poly.type
_entity_poly.pdbx_seq_one_letter_code
_entity_poly.pdbx_strand_id
1 'polypeptide(L)'
;MTPSILPKLWQNKDNKVQVLEWPSQSPDLIPIENLWAEPKKHVRARMPTNLTQLHQLCQEEWVKIHPTYCGKRVEGYPKRLTQDQQFKGNSTKY
;
A
#
# COMPACT_ATOMS: atom_id res chain seq x y z
N MET A 1 13.88 -4.92 9.65
CA MET A 1 12.97 -4.31 10.65
C MET A 1 12.16 -3.21 9.97
N THR A 2 10.99 -3.53 9.40
CA THR A 2 10.01 -2.51 9.00
C THR A 2 8.97 -2.45 10.12
N PRO A 3 9.02 -1.45 11.01
CA PRO A 3 8.08 -1.33 12.10
C PRO A 3 6.71 -0.91 11.56
N SER A 4 5.67 -1.18 12.33
CA SER A 4 4.37 -0.51 12.21
C SER A 4 4.54 0.95 11.78
N ILE A 5 3.79 1.36 10.76
CA ILE A 5 3.77 2.73 10.20
C ILE A 5 3.36 3.75 11.29
N LEU A 6 2.64 3.29 12.31
CA LEU A 6 2.26 4.07 13.48
C LEU A 6 3.32 3.95 14.59
N PRO A 7 3.75 5.07 15.21
CA PRO A 7 4.58 5.04 16.40
C PRO A 7 3.90 4.24 17.53
N LYS A 8 4.64 3.33 18.19
CA LYS A 8 4.12 2.52 19.32
C LYS A 8 3.50 3.39 20.43
N LEU A 9 4.05 4.59 20.63
CA LEU A 9 3.56 5.58 21.59
C LEU A 9 2.14 6.09 21.26
N TRP A 10 1.74 6.09 19.99
CA TRP A 10 0.42 6.55 19.55
C TRP A 10 -0.64 5.45 19.64
N GLN A 11 -0.22 4.18 19.52
CA GLN A 11 -1.08 3.01 19.71
C GLN A 11 -1.45 2.81 21.18
N ASN A 12 -0.52 3.07 22.09
CA ASN A 12 -0.71 2.86 23.52
C ASN A 12 -1.47 4.01 24.22
N LYS A 13 -1.59 5.19 23.58
CA LYS A 13 -2.38 6.32 24.08
C LYS A 13 -3.84 6.17 23.64
N ASP A 14 -4.60 5.31 24.34
CA ASP A 14 -6.08 5.17 24.32
C ASP A 14 -6.79 5.01 22.96
N ASN A 15 -6.08 5.10 21.84
CA ASN A 15 -6.54 4.81 20.51
C ASN A 15 -6.56 3.29 20.41
N LYS A 16 -7.72 2.66 20.60
CA LYS A 16 -7.94 1.19 20.54
C LYS A 16 -7.72 0.63 19.13
N VAL A 17 -6.56 0.90 18.53
CA VAL A 17 -6.16 0.50 17.19
C VAL A 17 -5.53 -0.88 17.28
N GLN A 18 -6.17 -1.85 16.63
CA GLN A 18 -5.59 -3.17 16.47
C GLN A 18 -4.54 -3.11 15.36
N VAL A 19 -3.30 -3.43 15.70
CA VAL A 19 -2.19 -3.47 14.75
C VAL A 19 -2.08 -4.89 14.22
N LEU A 20 -2.13 -5.04 12.89
CA LEU A 20 -1.87 -6.32 12.23
C LEU A 20 -0.38 -6.67 12.38
N GLU A 21 -0.10 -7.92 12.73
CA GLU A 21 1.28 -8.44 12.75
C GLU A 21 1.83 -8.49 11.32
N TRP A 22 3.06 -7.98 11.13
CA TRP A 22 3.65 -7.84 9.81
C TRP A 22 5.08 -8.40 9.76
N PRO A 23 5.40 -9.30 8.82
CA PRO A 23 6.77 -9.76 8.61
C PRO A 23 7.65 -8.65 8.06
N SER A 24 8.87 -8.53 8.56
CA SER A 24 9.79 -7.51 8.06
C SER A 24 10.22 -7.78 6.62
N GLN A 25 10.39 -6.73 5.81
CA GLN A 25 10.83 -6.83 4.40
C GLN A 25 9.84 -7.54 3.46
N SER A 26 8.55 -7.55 3.77
CA SER A 26 7.49 -8.06 2.88
C SER A 26 6.64 -6.92 2.30
N PRO A 27 7.16 -6.09 1.38
CA PRO A 27 6.37 -5.04 0.72
C PRO A 27 5.31 -5.62 -0.23
N ASP A 28 5.55 -6.81 -0.77
CA ASP A 28 4.65 -7.60 -1.62
C ASP A 28 3.33 -7.95 -0.92
N LEU A 29 3.41 -8.11 0.40
CA LEU A 29 2.23 -8.29 1.22
C LEU A 29 1.49 -6.95 1.39
N ILE A 30 2.11 -5.76 1.41
CA ILE A 30 1.40 -4.52 1.79
C ILE A 30 0.45 -4.09 0.66
N PRO A 31 -0.89 -4.09 0.86
CA PRO A 31 -1.82 -3.76 -0.23
C PRO A 31 -1.67 -2.33 -0.75
N ILE A 32 -1.16 -1.41 0.08
CA ILE A 32 -0.97 0.00 -0.28
C ILE A 32 0.14 0.19 -1.32
N GLU A 33 1.20 -0.63 -1.30
CA GLU A 33 2.27 -0.56 -2.30
C GLU A 33 1.70 -0.79 -3.70
N ASN A 34 0.80 -1.77 -3.79
CA ASN A 34 0.10 -2.08 -5.03
C ASN A 34 -1.00 -1.08 -5.36
N LEU A 35 -1.47 -0.28 -4.40
CA LEU A 35 -2.38 0.83 -4.67
C LEU A 35 -1.64 1.99 -5.35
N TRP A 36 -0.42 2.31 -4.88
CA TRP A 36 0.37 3.43 -5.40
C TRP A 36 0.75 3.29 -6.87
N ALA A 37 0.85 2.07 -7.40
CA ALA A 37 1.17 1.83 -8.81
C ALA A 37 0.18 2.53 -9.77
N GLU A 38 -1.10 2.61 -9.42
CA GLU A 38 -2.14 3.17 -10.28
C GLU A 38 -2.03 4.70 -10.44
N PRO A 39 -2.09 5.52 -9.37
CA PRO A 39 -1.95 6.97 -9.51
C PRO A 39 -0.57 7.34 -10.08
N LYS A 40 0.51 6.60 -9.74
CA LYS A 40 1.85 6.86 -10.30
C LYS A 40 1.88 6.70 -11.83
N LYS A 41 1.15 5.73 -12.37
CA LYS A 41 1.02 5.54 -13.83
C LYS A 41 0.34 6.75 -14.47
N HIS A 42 -0.77 7.22 -13.91
CA HIS A 42 -1.53 8.36 -14.44
C HIS A 42 -0.81 9.69 -14.31
N VAL A 43 -0.19 9.95 -13.15
CA VAL A 43 0.65 11.13 -12.92
C VAL A 43 1.82 11.15 -13.92
N ARG A 44 2.50 10.01 -14.12
CA ARG A 44 3.60 9.91 -15.07
C ARG A 44 3.17 10.17 -16.51
N ALA A 45 1.98 9.69 -16.90
CA ALA A 45 1.43 9.93 -18.24
C ALA A 45 1.17 11.41 -18.52
N ARG A 46 0.91 12.22 -17.48
CA ARG A 46 0.69 13.68 -17.59
C ARG A 46 1.98 14.50 -17.56
N MET A 47 3.15 13.87 -17.38
CA MET A 47 4.48 14.48 -17.48
C MET A 47 4.63 15.84 -16.76
N PRO A 48 4.45 15.90 -15.42
CA PRO A 48 4.66 17.14 -14.68
C PRO A 48 6.09 17.65 -14.84
N THR A 49 6.25 18.96 -15.01
CA THR A 49 7.56 19.60 -15.22
C THR A 49 8.12 20.28 -13.97
N ASN A 50 7.32 20.37 -12.90
CA ASN A 50 7.74 20.95 -11.62
C ASN A 50 7.01 20.29 -10.44
N LEU A 51 7.50 20.56 -9.22
CA LEU A 51 6.97 19.97 -7.99
C LEU A 51 5.53 20.40 -7.69
N THR A 52 5.15 21.64 -8.02
CA THR A 52 3.79 22.14 -7.80
C THR A 52 2.79 21.37 -8.67
N GLN A 53 3.11 21.17 -9.95
CA GLN A 53 2.31 20.35 -10.84
C GLN A 53 2.28 18.90 -10.36
N LEU A 54 3.42 18.32 -10.01
CA LEU A 54 3.48 16.95 -9.51
C LEU A 54 2.56 16.76 -8.29
N HIS A 55 2.61 17.68 -7.33
CA HIS A 55 1.78 17.63 -6.12
C HIS A 55 0.28 17.70 -6.45
N GLN A 56 -0.11 18.65 -7.30
CA GLN A 56 -1.50 18.80 -7.76
C GLN A 56 -2.00 17.54 -8.47
N LEU A 57 -1.19 16.99 -9.39
CA LEU A 57 -1.52 15.77 -10.12
C LEU A 57 -1.67 14.56 -9.20
N CYS A 58 -0.81 14.42 -8.19
CA CYS A 58 -0.93 13.35 -7.21
C CYS A 58 -2.27 13.40 -6.47
N GLN A 59 -2.74 14.59 -6.07
CA GLN A 59 -4.04 14.75 -5.43
C GLN A 59 -5.20 14.42 -6.38
N GLU A 60 -5.14 14.92 -7.61
CA GLU A 60 -6.17 14.67 -8.64
C GLU A 60 -6.29 13.19 -9.01
N GLU A 61 -5.18 12.49 -9.19
CA GLU A 61 -5.20 11.06 -9.53
C GLU A 61 -5.57 10.19 -8.32
N TRP A 62 -5.25 10.63 -7.10
CA TRP A 62 -5.64 9.93 -5.87
C TRP A 62 -7.15 9.88 -5.69
N VAL A 63 -7.85 11.01 -5.85
CA VAL A 63 -9.31 11.08 -5.66
C VAL A 63 -10.10 10.32 -6.74
N LYS A 64 -9.47 10.02 -7.88
CA LYS A 64 -10.06 9.22 -8.96
C LYS A 64 -10.02 7.72 -8.69
N ILE A 65 -9.27 7.26 -7.70
CA ILE A 65 -9.19 5.84 -7.36
C ILE A 65 -10.57 5.37 -6.89
N HIS A 66 -11.22 4.55 -7.72
CA HIS A 66 -12.56 4.05 -7.41
C HIS A 66 -12.52 3.06 -6.24
N PRO A 67 -13.48 3.09 -5.28
CA PRO A 67 -13.49 2.19 -4.13
C PRO A 67 -13.43 0.69 -4.50
N THR A 68 -14.03 0.30 -5.63
CA THR A 68 -13.97 -1.10 -6.11
C THR A 68 -12.55 -1.55 -6.49
N TYR A 69 -11.67 -0.61 -6.87
CA TYR A 69 -10.26 -0.89 -7.12
C TYR A 69 -9.52 -1.28 -5.83
N CYS A 70 -9.86 -0.61 -4.73
CA CYS A 70 -9.37 -0.94 -3.39
C CYS A 70 -9.94 -2.30 -2.93
N GLY A 71 -11.26 -2.51 -3.10
CA GLY A 71 -11.93 -3.76 -2.73
C GLY A 71 -11.28 -4.99 -3.36
N LYS A 72 -11.06 -4.98 -4.68
CA LYS A 72 -10.42 -6.09 -5.41
C LYS A 72 -9.01 -6.44 -4.89
N ARG A 73 -8.26 -5.45 -4.38
CA ARG A 73 -6.92 -5.69 -3.80
C ARG A 73 -7.01 -6.38 -2.44
N VAL A 74 -7.95 -5.95 -1.62
CA VAL A 74 -8.21 -6.55 -0.31
C VAL A 74 -8.74 -7.98 -0.47
N GLU A 75 -9.66 -8.21 -1.40
CA GLU A 75 -10.17 -9.55 -1.73
C GLU A 75 -9.07 -10.51 -2.22
N GLY A 76 -8.06 -9.98 -2.92
CA GLY A 76 -6.91 -10.76 -3.39
C GLY A 76 -5.89 -11.10 -2.29
N TYR A 77 -5.99 -10.49 -1.12
CA TYR A 77 -5.01 -10.59 -0.05
C TYR A 77 -4.79 -12.03 0.47
N PRO A 78 -5.83 -12.86 0.70
CA PRO A 78 -5.63 -14.25 1.12
C PRO A 78 -4.77 -15.06 0.14
N LYS A 79 -4.87 -14.80 -1.17
CA LYS A 79 -4.06 -15.47 -2.19
C LYS A 79 -2.57 -15.13 -2.07
N ARG A 80 -2.23 -13.92 -1.60
CA ARG A 80 -0.84 -13.51 -1.37
C ARG A 80 -0.25 -14.25 -0.19
N LEU A 81 -1.01 -14.34 0.92
CA LEU A 81 -0.62 -15.09 2.11
C LEU A 81 -0.40 -16.58 1.79
N THR A 82 -1.28 -17.19 1.01
CA THR A 82 -1.09 -18.58 0.56
C THR A 82 0.19 -18.75 -0.26
N GLN A 83 0.52 -17.78 -1.12
CA GLN A 83 1.72 -17.85 -1.93
C GLN A 83 3.00 -17.64 -1.11
N ASP A 84 2.99 -16.70 -0.17
CA ASP A 84 4.07 -16.49 0.81
C ASP A 84 4.34 -17.77 1.63
N GLN A 85 3.27 -18.42 2.09
CA GLN A 85 3.37 -19.69 2.80
C GLN A 85 3.95 -20.81 1.91
N GLN A 86 3.53 -20.91 0.65
CA GLN A 86 4.07 -21.88 -0.32
C GLN A 86 5.56 -21.64 -0.59
N PHE A 87 5.97 -20.38 -0.66
CA PHE A 87 7.34 -19.98 -0.91
C PHE A 87 8.19 -19.88 0.36
N LYS A 88 7.62 -20.21 1.53
CA LYS A 88 8.29 -20.19 2.84
C LYS A 88 8.92 -18.83 3.14
N GLY A 89 8.21 -17.74 2.83
CA GLY A 89 8.70 -16.38 3.05
C GLY A 89 9.70 -15.86 2.00
N ASN A 90 9.93 -16.59 0.91
CA ASN A 90 10.65 -16.05 -0.25
C ASN A 90 9.73 -15.18 -1.11
N SER A 91 10.31 -14.32 -1.95
CA SER A 91 9.59 -13.34 -2.76
C SER A 91 8.40 -13.92 -3.51
N THR A 92 7.23 -13.30 -3.32
CA THR A 92 6.04 -13.59 -4.12
C THR A 92 6.06 -12.79 -5.43
N LYS A 93 5.08 -13.04 -6.31
CA LYS A 93 4.95 -12.32 -7.59
C LYS A 93 4.30 -10.93 -7.46
N TYR A 94 3.92 -10.53 -6.24
CA TYR A 94 3.03 -9.40 -5.98
C TYR A 94 3.75 -8.11 -5.62
#